data_AF-A0A6J6T087-F1
#
_entry.id   AF-A0A6J6T087-F1
#
_cell.length_a   1.000
_cell.length_b   1.000
_cell.length_c   1.000
_cell.angle_alpha   90.00
_cell.angle_beta   90.00
_cell.angle_gamma   90.00
#
_symmetry.space_group_name_H-M   'P 1'
#
loop_
_entity.id
_entity.type
_entity.pdbx_description
1 polymer ?
#
loop_
_entity_poly.entity_id
_entity_poly.type
_entity_poly.pdbx_seq_one_letter_code
_entity_poly.pdbx_strand_id
1 'polypeptide(L)' 'MLCVVSAIALAAGCGSDRTTASPAPAAPGETSVPSASAVPGETSVPKVLQFTAPLVGGGELRAATLAGRPVALWFWAPT' A
#
# COMPACT_ATOMS: atom_id res chain seq x y z
N MET A 1 6.28 -44.93 -36.50
CA MET A 1 4.84 -45.01 -36.82
C MET A 1 4.20 -43.74 -36.27
N LEU A 2 3.90 -42.82 -37.19
CA LEU A 2 3.01 -41.65 -37.10
C LEU A 2 3.01 -40.73 -35.86
N CYS A 3 3.33 -39.45 -36.12
CA CYS A 3 2.58 -38.23 -35.77
C CYS A 3 1.82 -38.22 -34.42
N VAL A 4 2.01 -37.22 -33.56
CA VAL A 4 1.22 -35.99 -33.63
C VAL A 4 1.91 -34.87 -32.83
N VAL A 5 2.06 -33.72 -33.48
CA VAL A 5 2.28 -32.41 -32.85
C VAL A 5 0.98 -31.98 -32.18
N SER A 6 0.99 -31.58 -30.91
CA SER A 6 -0.03 -30.64 -30.42
C SER A 6 0.43 -29.92 -29.16
N ALA A 7 0.79 -28.64 -29.33
CA ALA A 7 0.83 -27.67 -28.26
C ALA A 7 -0.60 -27.34 -27.85
N ILE A 8 -0.95 -27.55 -26.58
CA ILE A 8 -2.20 -27.04 -26.00
C ILE A 8 -1.83 -26.23 -24.76
N ALA A 9 -1.91 -24.91 -24.91
CA ALA A 9 -1.99 -23.98 -23.81
C ALA A 9 -3.37 -24.13 -23.13
N LEU A 10 -3.39 -24.44 -21.84
CA LEU A 10 -4.56 -24.37 -20.96
C LEU A 10 -4.09 -23.58 -19.73
N ALA A 11 -4.30 -22.27 -19.72
CA ALA A 11 -5.49 -21.60 -19.22
C ALA A 11 -5.44 -21.43 -17.69
N ALA A 12 -5.44 -20.15 -17.30
CA ALA A 12 -5.62 -19.66 -15.95
C ALA A 12 -6.70 -20.42 -15.17
N GLY A 13 -6.29 -21.03 -14.05
CA GLY A 13 -7.18 -21.55 -13.02
C GLY A 13 -7.30 -20.55 -11.88
N CYS A 14 -8.22 -19.60 -12.02
CA CYS A 14 -8.67 -18.72 -10.95
C CYS A 14 -9.59 -19.49 -10.01
N GLY A 15 -9.27 -19.47 -8.71
CA GLY A 15 -10.24 -19.45 -7.61
C GLY A 15 -10.96 -20.77 -7.28
N SER A 16 -10.74 -21.25 -6.05
CA SER A 16 -11.83 -21.49 -5.09
C SER A 16 -11.29 -22.00 -3.75
N ASP A 17 -11.09 -21.09 -2.81
CA ASP A 17 -11.27 -21.41 -1.39
C ASP A 17 -12.39 -20.51 -0.86
N ARG A 18 -13.63 -20.99 -1.04
CA ARG A 18 -14.78 -20.50 -0.28
C ARG A 18 -14.65 -21.08 1.14
N THR A 19 -13.90 -20.40 1.99
CA THR A 19 -14.04 -20.55 3.44
C THR A 19 -15.18 -19.65 3.90
N THR A 20 -16.22 -20.30 4.41
CA THR A 20 -17.42 -19.73 5.04
C THR A 20 -17.08 -18.55 5.94
N ALA A 21 -17.55 -17.35 5.58
CA ALA A 21 -17.34 -16.14 6.35
C ALA A 21 -18.20 -16.13 7.63
N SER A 22 -17.53 -16.09 8.78
CA SER A 22 -18.06 -15.47 10.00
C SER A 22 -18.27 -13.97 9.72
N PRO A 23 -19.31 -13.30 10.24
CA PRO A 23 -19.45 -11.85 10.06
C PRO A 23 -18.28 -11.16 10.76
N ALA A 24 -17.28 -10.74 9.98
CA ALA A 24 -16.22 -9.86 10.44
C ALA A 24 -16.79 -8.44 10.61
N PRO A 25 -16.35 -7.67 11.61
CA PRO A 25 -16.65 -6.24 11.70
C PRO A 25 -16.26 -5.55 10.39
N ALA A 26 -17.13 -4.69 9.87
CA ALA A 26 -16.85 -3.94 8.65
C ALA A 26 -15.58 -3.10 8.85
N ALA A 27 -14.54 -3.37 8.06
CA ALA A 27 -13.39 -2.49 7.96
C ALA A 27 -13.86 -1.13 7.42
N PRO A 28 -13.34 0.00 7.93
CA PRO A 28 -13.57 1.31 7.31
C PRO A 28 -13.17 1.22 5.84
N GLY A 29 -14.04 1.69 4.94
CA GLY A 29 -13.76 1.67 3.50
C GLY A 29 -12.45 2.42 3.22
N GLU A 30 -11.50 1.74 2.57
CA GLU A 30 -10.26 2.36 2.14
C GLU A 30 -10.57 3.41 1.06
N THR A 31 -10.60 4.67 1.46
CA THR A 31 -10.56 5.77 0.51
C THR A 31 -9.16 5.76 -0.10
N SER A 32 -9.06 5.23 -1.32
CA SER A 32 -7.82 5.25 -2.08
C SER A 32 -7.49 6.71 -2.42
N VAL A 33 -6.57 7.29 -1.65
CA VAL A 33 -6.05 8.62 -1.92
C VAL A 33 -5.07 8.49 -3.08
N PRO A 34 -5.15 9.33 -4.12
CA PRO A 34 -4.18 9.28 -5.21
C PRO A 34 -2.77 9.41 -4.65
N SER A 35 -1.92 8.44 -4.98
CA SER A 35 -0.49 8.50 -4.65
C SER A 35 0.09 9.72 -5.36
N ALA A 36 0.51 10.73 -4.59
CA ALA A 36 1.16 11.90 -5.13
C ALA A 36 2.51 11.48 -5.71
N SER A 37 2.56 11.22 -7.03
CA SER A 37 3.82 11.06 -7.74
C SER A 37 4.58 12.38 -7.68
N ALA A 38 5.69 12.40 -6.94
CA ALA A 38 6.57 13.55 -6.89
C ALA A 38 7.13 13.80 -8.30
N VAL A 39 6.89 15.00 -8.84
CA VAL A 39 7.52 15.45 -10.09
C VAL A 39 8.98 15.75 -9.76
N PRO A 40 9.96 15.14 -10.47
CA PRO A 40 11.36 15.46 -10.25
C PRO A 40 11.62 16.94 -10.54
N GLY A 41 12.00 17.72 -9.53
CA GLY A 41 12.45 19.11 -9.69
C GLY A 41 11.71 20.17 -8.86
N GLU A 42 10.58 19.87 -8.21
CA GLU A 42 9.98 20.79 -7.25
C GLU A 42 10.48 20.48 -5.83
N THR A 43 11.42 21.28 -5.34
CA THR A 43 11.92 21.29 -3.94
C THR A 43 10.88 21.87 -2.96
N SER A 44 9.59 21.78 -3.28
CA SER A 44 8.52 22.32 -2.43
C SER A 44 7.99 21.22 -1.53
N VAL A 45 7.99 21.47 -0.21
CA VAL A 45 7.46 20.52 0.77
C VAL A 45 5.94 20.43 0.60
N PRO A 46 5.39 19.25 0.24
CA PRO A 46 3.95 19.06 0.11
C PRO A 46 3.21 19.48 1.39
N LYS A 47 2.05 20.11 1.26
CA LYS A 47 1.25 20.60 2.42
C LYS A 47 0.99 19.51 3.45
N VAL A 48 0.79 18.26 3.01
CA VAL A 48 0.57 17.09 3.89
C VAL A 48 1.78 16.75 4.76
N LEU A 49 2.99 17.17 4.38
CA LEU A 49 4.23 16.98 5.14
C LEU A 49 4.62 18.21 5.97
N GLN A 50 3.80 19.27 5.97
CA GLN A 50 4.05 20.48 6.76
C GLN A 50 3.54 20.32 8.20
N PHE A 51 3.97 19.27 8.87
CA PHE A 51 3.66 19.04 10.29
C PHE A 51 4.88 18.56 11.07
N THR A 52 4.75 18.71 12.38
CA THR A 52 5.69 18.23 13.38
C THR A 52 4.94 17.41 14.40
N ALA A 53 5.53 16.32 14.90
CA ALA A 53 4.91 15.48 15.92
C ALA A 53 5.96 14.97 16.91
N PRO A 54 5.65 14.89 18.21
CA PRO A 54 6.53 14.25 19.18
C PRO A 54 6.63 12.74 18.90
N LEU A 55 7.80 12.17 19.14
CA LEU A 55 8.03 10.73 19.04
C LEU A 55 7.85 10.03 20.39
N VAL A 56 7.35 8.79 20.35
CA VAL A 56 7.35 7.91 21.53
C VAL A 56 8.81 7.64 21.92
N GLY A 57 9.15 7.84 23.21
CA GLY A 57 10.53 7.75 23.69
C GLY A 57 11.32 9.07 23.59
N GLY A 58 10.69 10.15 23.11
CA GLY A 58 11.28 11.48 23.04
C GLY A 58 11.78 11.88 21.65
N GLY A 59 12.03 13.17 21.47
CA GLY A 59 12.37 13.76 20.18
C GLY A 59 11.14 14.17 19.35
N GLU A 60 11.40 14.62 18.13
CA GLU A 60 10.40 15.22 17.24
C GLU A 60 10.57 14.71 15.81
N LEU A 61 9.47 14.30 15.19
CA LEU A 61 9.37 14.03 13.76
C LEU A 61 9.05 15.33 13.04
N ARG A 62 9.94 15.77 12.13
CA ARG A 62 9.67 16.84 11.16
C ARG A 62 9.33 16.24 9.79
N ALA A 63 8.05 16.13 9.45
CA ALA A 63 7.62 15.41 8.26
C ALA A 63 8.16 15.99 6.94
N ALA A 64 8.52 17.28 6.92
CA ALA A 64 9.16 17.94 5.78
C ALA A 64 10.43 17.23 5.30
N THR A 65 11.19 16.57 6.19
CA THR A 65 12.41 15.83 5.84
C THR A 65 12.14 14.52 5.09
N LEU A 66 10.87 14.16 4.92
CA LEU A 66 10.42 12.98 4.18
C LEU A 66 10.03 13.31 2.74
N ALA A 67 10.00 14.59 2.35
CA ALA A 67 9.67 15.00 1.00
C ALA A 67 10.61 14.34 -0.03
N GLY A 68 10.03 13.80 -1.10
CA GLY A 68 10.79 13.14 -2.17
C GLY A 68 11.36 11.76 -1.82
N ARG A 69 11.01 11.18 -0.66
CA ARG A 69 11.49 9.86 -0.22
C ARG A 69 10.35 8.85 -0.18
N PRO A 70 10.57 7.59 -0.60
CA PRO A 70 9.60 6.53 -0.35
C PRO A 70 9.54 6.25 1.17
N VAL A 71 8.36 6.36 1.76
CA VAL A 71 8.12 6.20 3.20
C VAL A 71 6.86 5.37 3.41
N ALA A 72 6.93 4.41 4.34
CA ALA A 72 5.77 3.68 4.84
C ALA A 72 5.41 4.20 6.24
N LEU A 73 4.13 4.54 6.45
CA LEU A 73 3.59 4.91 7.76
C LEU A 73 2.74 3.75 8.28
N TRP A 74 3.07 3.23 9.46
CA TRP A 74 2.34 2.14 10.10
C TRP A 74 1.73 2.64 11.40
N PHE A 75 0.41 2.52 11.50
CA PHE A 75 -0.35 2.91 12.68
C PHE A 75 -0.73 1.66 13.45
N TRP A 76 -0.45 1.66 14.75
CA TRP A 76 -0.85 0.61 15.67
C TRP A 76 -1.29 1.23 16.98
N ALA A 77 -2.15 0.54 17.71
CA ALA A 77 -2.63 0.94 19.02
C ALA A 77 -2.43 -0.22 20.02
N PRO A 78 -1.76 -0.01 21.16
CA PRO A 78 -1.77 -0.98 22.24
C PRO A 78 -3.16 -1.05 22.88
N THR A 79 -3.57 -2.26 23.26
CA THR A 79 -4.81 -2.56 24.01
C THR A 79 -4.66 -2.26 25.48
#